data_AF-A0A8H3GAN5-F1
#
_entry.id   AF-A0A8H3GAN5-F1
#
_cell.length_a   1.000
_cell.length_b   1.000
_cell.length_c   1.000
_cell.angle_alpha   90.00
_cell.angle_beta   90.00
_cell.angle_gamma   90.00
#
_symmetry.space_group_name_H-M   'P 1'
#
loop_
_entity.id
_entity.type
_entity.pdbx_description
1 polymer ?
#
loop_
_entity_poly.entity_id
_entity_poly.type
_entity_poly.pdbx_seq_one_letter_code
_entity_poly.pdbx_strand_id
1 'polypeptide(L)'
;MVMQPAPPALWHRGSLSYTLQQLVQRAQGALDPEVAASLHEATGRVFIQEAYMNDLNVATSGRSISPDPHFVYNGYLTALSNLIRVLTLPGFEGTPRGQISRSMHMRLQNVLTIVHSRGNDLTGLFRDPNMSRALADLAGFP
;
A
#
# COMPACT_ATOMS: atom_id res chain seq x y z
N MET A 1 -25.82 -18.38 13.17
CA MET A 1 -24.81 -17.55 13.86
C MET A 1 -24.39 -16.46 12.90
N VAL A 2 -24.69 -15.20 13.20
CA VAL A 2 -24.15 -14.06 12.44
C VAL A 2 -22.73 -13.88 12.95
N MET A 3 -21.73 -14.33 12.17
CA MET A 3 -20.34 -13.97 12.45
C MET A 3 -20.25 -12.45 12.34
N GLN A 4 -20.18 -11.75 13.47
CA GLN A 4 -19.78 -10.36 13.47
C GLN A 4 -18.41 -10.29 12.80
N PRO A 5 -18.20 -9.40 11.81
CA PRO A 5 -16.88 -9.23 11.23
C PRO A 5 -15.93 -8.86 12.37
N ALA A 6 -14.83 -9.61 12.50
CA ALA A 6 -13.81 -9.30 13.49
C ALA A 6 -13.41 -7.83 13.35
N PRO A 7 -13.23 -7.09 14.47
CA PRO A 7 -12.76 -5.72 14.40
C PRO A 7 -11.47 -5.68 13.55
N PRO A 8 -11.33 -4.73 12.63
CA PRO A 8 -10.18 -4.68 11.75
C PRO A 8 -8.92 -4.69 12.60
N ALA A 9 -8.02 -5.61 12.29
CA ALA A 9 -6.80 -5.80 13.06
C ALA A 9 -6.03 -4.47 13.18
N LEU A 10 -5.42 -4.21 14.34
CA LEU A 10 -4.80 -2.91 14.63
C LEU A 10 -3.76 -2.49 13.58
N TRP A 11 -3.09 -3.46 12.93
CA TRP A 11 -2.14 -3.21 11.83
C TRP A 11 -2.82 -2.64 10.58
N HIS A 12 -4.07 -3.04 10.28
CA HIS A 12 -4.77 -2.70 9.05
C HIS A 12 -5.05 -1.20 8.95
N ARG A 13 -5.35 -0.51 10.05
CA ARG A 13 -5.59 0.95 10.02
C ARG A 13 -4.35 1.76 9.64
N GLY A 14 -3.16 1.24 9.92
CA GLY A 14 -1.86 1.85 9.58
C GLY A 14 -1.24 1.25 8.32
N SER A 15 -2.02 0.56 7.49
CA SER A 15 -1.53 -0.22 6.37
C SER A 15 -1.75 0.49 5.02
N LEU A 16 -0.95 0.12 4.04
CA LEU A 16 -1.08 0.63 2.68
C LEU A 16 -2.37 0.11 2.04
N SER A 17 -2.75 -1.16 2.25
CA SER A 17 -3.99 -1.69 1.66
C SER A 17 -5.22 -0.91 2.11
N TYR A 18 -5.31 -0.54 3.39
CA TYR A 18 -6.41 0.30 3.88
C TYR A 18 -6.41 1.69 3.23
N THR A 19 -5.23 2.29 3.06
CA THR A 19 -5.08 3.59 2.40
C THR A 19 -5.50 3.53 0.93
N LEU A 20 -5.10 2.49 0.20
CA LEU A 20 -5.51 2.27 -1.19
C LEU A 20 -7.02 2.03 -1.28
N GLN A 21 -7.60 1.29 -0.33
CA GLN A 21 -9.05 1.08 -0.27
C GLN A 21 -9.81 2.40 -0.10
N GLN A 22 -9.32 3.30 0.76
CA GLN A 22 -9.91 4.64 0.91
C GLN A 22 -9.82 5.45 -0.39
N LEU A 23 -8.69 5.35 -1.10
CA LEU A 23 -8.54 6.00 -2.40
C LEU A 23 -9.50 5.45 -3.45
N VAL A 24 -9.66 4.12 -3.53
CA VAL A 24 -10.64 3.50 -4.44
C VAL A 24 -12.05 4.03 -4.17
N GLN A 25 -12.43 4.17 -2.89
CA GLN A 25 -13.74 4.68 -2.50
C GLN A 25 -13.92 6.17 -2.81
N ARG A 26 -12.89 6.98 -2.60
CA ARG A 26 -12.94 8.43 -2.83
C ARG A 26 -12.89 8.81 -4.29
N ALA A 27 -12.09 8.08 -5.07
CA ALA A 27 -11.79 8.42 -6.44
C ALA A 27 -12.77 7.77 -7.44
N GLN A 28 -13.91 7.25 -6.95
CA GLN A 28 -14.97 6.68 -7.78
C GLN A 28 -15.46 7.72 -8.80
N GLY A 29 -15.22 7.43 -10.09
CA GLY A 29 -15.60 8.29 -11.21
C GLY A 29 -14.63 9.43 -11.51
N ALA A 30 -13.57 9.64 -10.71
CA ALA A 30 -12.57 10.68 -10.93
C ALA A 30 -11.31 10.16 -11.65
N LEU A 31 -10.96 8.89 -11.46
CA LEU A 31 -9.81 8.26 -12.10
C LEU A 31 -10.16 7.65 -13.45
N ASP A 32 -9.18 7.64 -14.36
CA ASP A 32 -9.24 6.82 -15.57
C ASP A 32 -9.59 5.36 -15.21
N PRO A 33 -10.46 4.68 -16.00
CA PRO A 33 -10.90 3.33 -15.69
C PRO A 33 -9.76 2.33 -15.49
N GLU A 34 -8.68 2.47 -16.26
CA GLU A 34 -7.50 1.62 -16.18
C GLU A 34 -6.71 1.83 -14.86
N VAL A 35 -6.61 3.07 -14.41
CA VAL A 35 -5.99 3.42 -13.12
C VAL A 35 -6.86 2.91 -11.98
N ALA A 36 -8.18 3.12 -12.05
CA ALA A 36 -9.13 2.66 -11.03
C ALA A 36 -9.12 1.13 -10.89
N ALA A 37 -9.12 0.39 -12.00
CA ALA A 37 -9.06 -1.07 -11.99
C ALA A 37 -7.72 -1.56 -11.38
N SER A 38 -6.61 -0.97 -11.80
CA SER A 38 -5.28 -1.33 -11.27
C SER A 38 -5.12 -0.98 -9.79
N LEU A 39 -5.73 0.12 -9.34
CA LEU A 39 -5.76 0.52 -7.93
C LEU A 39 -6.58 -0.46 -7.08
N HIS A 40 -7.74 -0.89 -7.56
CA HIS A 40 -8.56 -1.90 -6.89
C HIS A 40 -7.84 -3.25 -6.80
N GLU A 41 -7.19 -3.68 -7.88
CA GLU A 41 -6.37 -4.90 -7.89
C GLU A 41 -5.20 -4.81 -6.90
N ALA A 42 -4.45 -3.70 -6.94
CA ALA A 42 -3.32 -3.46 -6.05
C ALA A 42 -3.73 -3.45 -4.58
N THR A 43 -4.90 -2.88 -4.25
CA THR A 43 -5.47 -2.90 -2.90
C THR A 43 -5.57 -4.32 -2.36
N GLY A 44 -6.13 -5.25 -3.15
CA GLY A 44 -6.28 -6.65 -2.75
C GLY A 44 -4.94 -7.39 -2.62
N ARG A 45 -4.01 -7.16 -3.55
CA ARG A 45 -2.67 -7.79 -3.51
C ARG A 45 -1.85 -7.30 -2.31
N VAL A 46 -1.89 -6.00 -2.02
CA VAL A 46 -1.20 -5.43 -0.86
C VAL A 46 -1.82 -5.96 0.43
N PHE A 47 -3.15 -6.11 0.51
CA PHE A 47 -3.80 -6.70 1.68
C PHE A 47 -3.30 -8.12 1.95
N ILE A 48 -3.21 -8.97 0.92
CA ILE A 48 -2.70 -10.35 1.05
C ILE A 48 -1.27 -10.34 1.57
N GLN A 49 -0.41 -9.47 1.02
CA GLN A 49 0.97 -9.34 1.49
C GLN A 49 1.03 -8.89 2.95
N GLU A 50 0.30 -7.84 3.32
CA GLU A 50 0.28 -7.31 4.69
C GLU A 50 -0.28 -8.31 5.70
N ALA A 51 -1.36 -9.03 5.32
CA ALA A 51 -1.94 -10.09 6.14
C ALA A 51 -0.93 -11.23 6.36
N TYR A 52 -0.25 -11.68 5.31
CA TYR A 52 0.82 -12.68 5.42
C TYR A 52 1.94 -12.22 6.37
N MET A 53 2.41 -10.98 6.22
CA MET A 53 3.44 -10.41 7.10
C MET A 53 2.97 -10.32 8.56
N ASN A 54 1.71 -9.96 8.78
CA ASN A 54 1.12 -9.95 10.11
C ASN A 54 1.04 -11.36 10.71
N ASP A 55 0.59 -12.35 9.93
CA ASP A 55 0.50 -13.74 10.37
C ASP A 55 1.86 -14.31 10.75
N LEU A 56 2.90 -14.01 9.96
CA LEU A 56 4.29 -14.32 10.30
C LEU A 56 4.69 -13.68 11.64
N ASN A 57 4.39 -12.40 11.84
CA ASN A 57 4.71 -11.68 13.08
C ASN A 57 3.99 -12.28 14.31
N VAL A 58 2.72 -12.65 14.16
CA VAL A 58 1.93 -13.28 15.24
C VAL A 58 2.45 -14.68 15.55
N ALA A 59 2.68 -15.51 14.53
CA ALA A 59 3.18 -16.88 14.70
C ALA A 59 4.57 -16.94 15.36
N THR A 60 5.30 -15.83 15.34
CA THR A 60 6.69 -15.75 15.76
C THR A 60 6.88 -14.82 16.96
N SER A 61 5.77 -14.36 17.55
CA SER A 61 5.74 -13.52 18.74
C SER A 61 6.55 -14.16 19.88
N GLY A 62 7.67 -13.50 20.25
CA GLY A 62 8.64 -13.99 21.23
C GLY A 62 9.97 -14.48 20.64
N ARG A 63 10.11 -14.54 19.31
CA ARG A 63 11.37 -14.78 18.59
C ARG A 63 11.64 -13.61 17.66
N SER A 64 12.87 -13.10 17.64
CA SER A 64 13.26 -12.05 16.72
C SER A 64 13.35 -12.61 15.31
N ILE A 65 12.24 -12.56 14.56
CA ILE A 65 12.29 -12.67 13.11
C ILE A 65 12.45 -11.25 12.59
N SER A 66 13.68 -10.92 12.21
CA SER A 66 13.95 -9.79 11.34
C SER A 66 13.74 -10.31 9.93
N PRO A 67 12.54 -10.19 9.32
CA PRO A 67 12.38 -10.56 7.93
C PRO A 67 13.39 -9.78 7.09
N ASP A 68 13.87 -10.40 6.03
CA ASP A 68 14.75 -9.72 5.08
C ASP A 68 14.01 -8.48 4.54
N PRO A 69 14.53 -7.25 4.74
CA PRO A 69 13.91 -6.04 4.22
C PRO A 69 13.63 -6.11 2.71
N HIS A 70 14.47 -6.82 1.95
CA HIS A 70 14.27 -7.03 0.52
C HIS A 70 13.06 -7.92 0.25
N PHE A 71 12.84 -8.97 1.05
CA PHE A 71 11.66 -9.82 0.92
C PHE A 71 10.38 -9.00 1.14
N VAL A 72 10.35 -8.16 2.18
CA VAL A 72 9.21 -7.30 2.49
C VAL A 72 8.98 -6.30 1.34
N TYR A 73 10.01 -5.55 0.98
CA TYR A 73 9.96 -4.58 -0.11
C TYR A 73 9.50 -5.21 -1.44
N ASN A 74 10.08 -6.35 -1.83
CA ASN A 74 9.72 -7.04 -3.07
C ASN A 74 8.27 -7.52 -3.05
N GLY A 75 7.74 -7.92 -1.89
CA GLY A 75 6.33 -8.26 -1.72
C GLY A 75 5.42 -7.08 -2.05
N TYR A 76 5.71 -5.89 -1.49
CA TYR A 76 4.95 -4.66 -1.81
C TYR A 76 5.12 -4.24 -3.27
N LEU A 77 6.35 -4.27 -3.80
CA LEU A 77 6.63 -3.91 -5.19
C LEU A 77 5.86 -4.82 -6.16
N THR A 78 5.84 -6.12 -5.90
CA THR A 78 5.10 -7.11 -6.69
C THR A 78 3.59 -6.84 -6.63
N ALA A 79 3.07 -6.57 -5.42
CA ALA A 79 1.66 -6.26 -5.23
C ALA A 79 1.21 -4.98 -5.95
N LEU A 80 2.09 -3.97 -6.05
CA LEU A 80 1.83 -2.69 -6.70
C LEU A 80 2.20 -2.65 -8.20
N SER A 81 2.85 -3.69 -8.72
CA SER A 81 3.50 -3.67 -10.05
C SER A 81 2.58 -3.22 -11.19
N ASN A 82 1.35 -3.75 -11.26
CA ASN A 82 0.38 -3.36 -12.29
C ASN A 82 -0.02 -1.88 -12.18
N LEU A 83 -0.27 -1.40 -10.95
CA LEU A 83 -0.61 -0.01 -10.71
C LEU A 83 0.56 0.90 -11.09
N ILE A 84 1.79 0.59 -10.67
CA ILE A 84 2.99 1.35 -11.04
C ILE A 84 3.12 1.41 -12.56
N ARG A 85 2.98 0.27 -13.25
CA ARG A 85 3.06 0.22 -14.71
C ARG A 85 2.07 1.17 -15.39
N VAL A 86 0.82 1.19 -14.95
CA VAL A 86 -0.22 2.08 -15.50
C VAL A 86 0.08 3.55 -15.18
N LEU A 87 0.57 3.84 -13.98
CA LEU A 87 0.93 5.21 -13.58
C LEU A 87 2.16 5.75 -14.33
N THR A 88 3.02 4.88 -14.83
CA THR A 88 4.23 5.23 -15.59
C THR A 88 4.09 5.01 -17.10
N LEU A 89 2.86 4.83 -17.60
CA LEU A 89 2.64 4.64 -19.04
C LEU A 89 3.17 5.86 -19.84
N PRO A 90 4.02 5.63 -20.85
CA PRO A 90 4.48 6.70 -21.72
C PRO A 90 3.32 7.25 -22.55
N GLY A 91 3.40 8.52 -22.95
CA GLY A 91 2.42 9.17 -23.84
C GLY A 91 1.41 10.09 -23.15
N PHE A 92 1.41 10.16 -21.81
CA PHE A 92 0.59 11.12 -21.05
C PHE A 92 1.39 12.29 -20.48
N GLU A 93 2.67 12.41 -20.83
CA GLU A 93 3.57 13.46 -20.36
C GLU A 93 3.00 14.86 -20.68
N GLY A 94 2.97 15.74 -19.68
CA GLY A 94 2.42 17.10 -19.84
C GLY A 94 0.89 17.20 -19.81
N THR A 95 0.15 16.08 -19.80
CA THR A 95 -1.32 16.09 -19.67
C THR A 95 -1.78 16.11 -18.21
N PRO A 96 -3.02 16.55 -17.90
CA PRO A 96 -3.58 16.44 -16.55
C PRO A 96 -3.55 15.00 -16.02
N ARG A 97 -3.88 14.02 -16.87
CA ARG A 97 -3.77 12.58 -16.53
C ARG A 97 -2.34 12.20 -16.15
N GLY A 98 -1.35 12.61 -16.94
CA GLY A 98 0.05 12.33 -16.63
C GLY A 98 0.54 12.98 -15.35
N GLN A 99 0.05 14.19 -15.03
CA GLN A 99 0.35 14.87 -13.76
C GLN A 99 -0.24 14.11 -12.56
N ILE A 100 -1.50 13.68 -12.66
CA ILE A 100 -2.20 12.85 -11.66
C ILE A 100 -1.45 11.53 -11.46
N SER A 101 -1.17 10.81 -12.54
CA SER A 101 -0.46 9.53 -12.49
C SER A 101 0.93 9.66 -11.88
N ARG A 102 1.69 10.69 -12.28
CA ARG A 102 3.02 10.98 -11.72
C ARG A 102 2.94 11.32 -10.23
N SER A 103 1.97 12.13 -9.81
CA SER A 103 1.76 12.49 -8.41
C SER A 103 1.46 11.25 -7.55
N MET A 104 0.58 10.36 -8.01
CA MET A 104 0.27 9.11 -7.30
C MET A 104 1.50 8.19 -7.23
N HIS A 105 2.22 8.06 -8.35
CA HIS A 105 3.43 7.25 -8.40
C HIS A 105 4.50 7.72 -7.40
N MET A 106 4.75 9.03 -7.32
CA MET A 106 5.71 9.59 -6.35
C MET A 106 5.29 9.30 -4.89
N ARG A 107 4.00 9.40 -4.57
CA ARG A 107 3.50 9.08 -3.21
C ARG A 107 3.66 7.60 -2.88
N LEU A 108 3.42 6.70 -3.84
CA LEU A 108 3.66 5.27 -3.69
C LEU A 108 5.16 4.95 -3.52
N GLN A 109 6.03 5.62 -4.26
CA GLN A 109 7.48 5.47 -4.10
C GLN A 109 7.96 5.90 -2.70
N ASN A 110 7.39 6.95 -2.12
CA ASN A 110 7.71 7.35 -0.74
C ASN A 110 7.34 6.27 0.27
N VAL A 111 6.16 5.64 0.12
CA VAL A 111 5.75 4.51 0.96
C VAL A 111 6.70 3.33 0.79
N LEU A 112 7.03 2.95 -0.44
CA LEU A 112 7.97 1.86 -0.74
C LEU A 112 9.36 2.11 -0.16
N THR A 113 9.83 3.36 -0.18
CA THR A 113 11.11 3.76 0.44
C THR A 113 11.12 3.48 1.95
N ILE A 114 10.02 3.80 2.62
CA ILE A 114 9.87 3.55 4.07
C ILE A 114 9.83 2.04 4.34
N VAL A 115 9.05 1.29 3.57
CA VAL A 115 8.99 -0.19 3.63
C VAL A 115 10.38 -0.79 3.47
N HIS A 116 11.18 -0.32 2.51
CA HIS A 116 12.54 -0.80 2.33
C HIS A 116 13.43 -0.52 3.56
N SER A 117 13.33 0.67 4.15
CA SER A 117 14.15 1.07 5.30
C SER A 117 13.77 0.41 6.63
N ARG A 118 12.49 0.06 6.80
CA ARG A 118 11.91 -0.50 8.04
C ARG A 118 11.45 -1.95 7.88
N GLY A 119 11.77 -2.57 6.74
CA GLY A 119 11.29 -3.91 6.39
C GLY A 119 11.70 -4.99 7.38
N ASN A 120 12.76 -4.78 8.17
CA ASN A 120 13.21 -5.66 9.25
C ASN A 120 12.39 -5.56 10.55
N ASP A 121 11.57 -4.52 10.73
CA ASP A 121 10.77 -4.25 11.93
C ASP A 121 9.29 -4.07 11.54
N LEU A 122 8.59 -5.18 11.32
CA LEU A 122 7.18 -5.16 10.90
C LEU A 122 6.25 -4.53 11.93
N THR A 123 6.53 -4.76 13.21
CA THR A 123 5.71 -4.23 14.30
C THR A 123 5.85 -2.71 14.37
N GLY A 124 7.06 -2.19 14.13
CA GLY A 124 7.32 -0.77 14.02
C GLY A 124 6.89 -0.16 12.68
N LEU A 125 6.88 -0.91 11.57
CA LEU A 125 6.52 -0.41 10.24
C LEU A 125 5.10 0.19 10.22
N PHE A 126 4.11 -0.54 10.72
CA PHE A 126 2.70 -0.07 10.73
C PHE A 126 2.42 1.03 11.75
N ARG A 127 3.35 1.27 12.68
CA ARG A 127 3.27 2.33 13.71
C ARG A 127 4.24 3.46 13.44
N ASP A 128 4.98 3.39 12.34
CA ASP A 128 6.04 4.33 12.02
C ASP A 128 5.40 5.71 11.71
N PRO A 129 5.84 6.79 12.36
CA PRO A 129 5.30 8.12 12.10
C PRO A 129 5.51 8.58 10.65
N ASN A 130 6.62 8.17 10.01
CA ASN A 130 6.88 8.50 8.62
C ASN A 130 5.99 7.67 7.69
N MET A 131 5.76 6.39 8.00
CA MET A 131 4.78 5.57 7.27
C MET A 131 3.39 6.21 7.39
N SER A 132 2.97 6.57 8.59
CA SER A 132 1.67 7.21 8.85
C SER A 132 1.52 8.52 8.06
N ARG A 133 2.58 9.34 7.99
CA ARG A 133 2.59 10.57 7.19
C ARG A 133 2.51 10.28 5.69
N ALA A 134 3.29 9.32 5.19
CA ALA A 134 3.27 8.96 3.77
C ALA A 134 1.92 8.37 3.34
N LEU A 135 1.28 7.58 4.21
CA LEU A 135 -0.07 7.06 3.99
C LEU A 135 -1.12 8.17 4.02
N ALA A 136 -1.02 9.14 4.95
CA ALA A 136 -1.91 10.30 4.98
C ALA A 136 -1.75 11.17 3.72
N ASP A 137 -0.52 11.39 3.27
CA ASP A 137 -0.24 12.08 2.02
C ASP A 137 -0.85 11.31 0.84
N LEU A 138 -0.68 9.98 0.79
CA LEU A 138 -1.29 9.15 -0.25
C LEU A 138 -2.83 9.22 -0.19
N ALA A 139 -3.44 9.14 0.99
CA ALA A 139 -4.90 9.25 1.19
C ALA A 139 -5.48 10.63 0.83
N GLY A 140 -4.66 11.67 0.93
CA GLY A 140 -4.98 13.04 0.52
C GLY A 140 -4.81 13.29 -0.98
N PHE A 141 -4.56 12.26 -1.77
CA PHE A 141 -4.59 12.35 -3.22
C PHE A 141 -6.00 12.77 -3.70
N PRO A 142 -6.10 13.84 -4.53
CA PRO A 142 -7.37 14.35 -5.02
C PRO A 142 -8.05 13.42 -6.02
#